data_AF-A0A8I1AEQ8-F1
#
_entry.id   AF-A0A8I1AEQ8-F1
#
_cell.length_a   1.000
_cell.length_b   1.000
_cell.length_c   1.000
_cell.angle_alpha   90.00
_cell.angle_beta   90.00
_cell.angle_gamma   90.00
#
_symmetry.space_group_name_H-M   'P 1'
#
loop_
_entity.id
_entity.type
_entity.pdbx_description
1 polymer ?
#
loop_
_entity_poly.entity_id
_entity_poly.type
_entity_poly.pdbx_seq_one_letter_code
_entity_poly.pdbx_strand_id
1 'polypeptide(L)'
;MNGFKKLVIENFQSHQYTEIDFTDGLNVFVGPSDSGKSAILRALKWVLFNTPRGTDFIRTGAKECRVRLMLTDGTAIERIRSRSVNRYVLYTPDGKEQIFEGFGNTVPEEITDVHRIVPVELDQKELLLNFGTQLESPFLLFESNQNKAKTIGRISGAHLIDKALKKTSTDRLALSGTIRQLEQEKERLEEQLKPYENLQQLEADFQVAEQAFHDVQEKKQLQASLQTKLESLNGIRRGKEVWQEKVTALKRLPDAEQQLLHLEYQKALLSRLIRLNEKWTRLQQEKERTLETVKQGEHIPEAEKQLAGLSRSQQRFEQLLRLQNKRNQIKEKKAGLEAGVLRLQNVPQGMREFEKLAGKHERFKVLQPLIRRKEKNAEELNYWRKVQKQSREALEVLEKVVPNIEEKEALIKKLNDLHQSRLDCQKRIAIGKKYIREKEQEILHCTREWIRLLKKIGKCPTCGTPIGHSVLQHIMEEYQGGISRAAAGRED
;
A
#
# COMPACT_ATOMS: atom_id res chain seq x y z
N MET A 1 -16.53 55.69 -45.64
CA MET A 1 -16.91 54.42 -46.31
C MET A 1 -16.51 54.56 -47.76
N ASN A 2 -15.86 53.54 -48.33
CA ASN A 2 -15.55 53.56 -49.75
C ASN A 2 -16.84 53.34 -50.54
N GLY A 3 -17.11 54.23 -51.49
CA GLY A 3 -18.26 54.11 -52.39
C GLY A 3 -18.02 53.00 -53.40
N PHE A 4 -19.07 52.64 -54.13
CA PHE A 4 -18.96 51.78 -55.29
C PHE A 4 -18.64 52.64 -56.51
N LYS A 5 -17.65 52.23 -57.30
CA LYS A 5 -17.22 52.93 -58.52
C LYS A 5 -17.70 52.21 -59.77
N LYS A 6 -17.50 50.91 -59.85
CA LYS A 6 -17.90 50.09 -61.01
C LYS A 6 -18.30 48.68 -60.57
N LEU A 7 -19.33 48.13 -61.20
CA LEU A 7 -19.72 46.73 -61.08
C LEU A 7 -19.68 46.06 -62.45
N VAL A 8 -18.99 44.93 -62.54
CA VAL A 8 -18.93 44.08 -63.72
C VAL A 8 -19.53 42.73 -63.37
N ILE A 9 -20.52 42.31 -64.14
CA ILE A 9 -21.30 41.07 -63.95
C ILE A 9 -21.15 40.22 -65.20
N GLU A 10 -20.67 38.98 -65.03
CA GLU A 10 -20.49 38.02 -66.12
C GLU A 10 -21.19 36.70 -65.77
N ASN A 11 -22.06 36.25 -66.68
CA ASN A 11 -22.81 34.98 -66.57
C ASN A 11 -23.60 34.80 -65.25
N PHE A 12 -24.11 35.88 -64.67
CA PHE A 12 -24.96 35.86 -63.47
C PHE A 12 -26.43 36.03 -63.87
N GLN A 13 -27.22 34.96 -63.74
CA GLN A 13 -28.65 34.93 -64.08
C GLN A 13 -28.94 35.47 -65.50
N SER A 14 -29.73 36.54 -65.61
CA SER A 14 -30.09 37.17 -66.89
C SER A 14 -28.92 37.92 -67.55
N HIS A 15 -27.84 38.21 -66.82
CA HIS A 15 -26.70 38.98 -67.31
C HIS A 15 -25.64 38.06 -67.93
N GLN A 16 -25.43 38.15 -69.25
CA GLN A 16 -24.29 37.51 -69.91
C GLN A 16 -23.01 38.31 -69.64
N TYR A 17 -23.06 39.62 -69.91
CA TYR A 17 -22.02 40.58 -69.59
C TYR A 17 -22.69 41.93 -69.35
N THR A 18 -22.43 42.55 -68.21
CA THR A 18 -23.01 43.85 -67.86
C THR A 18 -22.00 44.65 -67.05
N GLU A 19 -21.72 45.87 -67.50
CA GLU A 19 -20.92 46.84 -66.78
C GLU A 19 -21.78 47.99 -66.32
N ILE A 20 -21.57 48.44 -65.09
CA ILE A 20 -22.31 49.52 -64.45
C ILE A 20 -21.30 50.44 -63.79
N ASP A 21 -21.21 51.68 -64.27
CA ASP A 21 -20.45 52.73 -63.62
C ASP A 21 -21.40 53.47 -62.65
N PHE A 22 -21.00 53.53 -61.38
CA PHE A 22 -21.75 54.25 -60.35
C PHE A 22 -21.30 55.70 -60.31
N THR A 23 -22.26 56.60 -60.08
CA THR A 23 -21.99 58.00 -59.79
C THR A 23 -22.17 58.27 -58.30
N ASP A 24 -21.61 59.38 -57.83
CA ASP A 24 -21.92 59.88 -56.49
C ASP A 24 -23.40 60.23 -56.37
N GLY A 25 -23.98 59.98 -55.19
CA GLY A 25 -25.38 60.26 -54.90
C GLY A 25 -26.34 59.12 -55.28
N LEU A 26 -27.48 59.47 -55.88
CA LEU A 26 -28.58 58.54 -56.12
C LEU A 26 -28.46 57.87 -57.49
N ASN A 27 -28.27 56.55 -57.48
CA ASN A 27 -28.27 55.72 -58.67
C ASN A 27 -29.61 54.97 -58.78
N VAL A 28 -30.31 55.10 -59.91
CA VAL A 28 -31.63 54.47 -60.12
C VAL A 28 -31.59 53.53 -61.32
N PHE A 29 -31.89 52.24 -61.08
CA PHE A 29 -32.01 51.24 -62.15
C PHE A 29 -33.45 51.17 -62.67
N VAL A 30 -33.68 51.69 -63.87
CA VAL A 30 -35.00 51.72 -64.52
C VAL A 30 -35.07 50.72 -65.67
N GLY A 31 -36.24 50.13 -65.90
CA GLY A 31 -36.48 49.20 -67.00
C GLY A 31 -37.80 48.44 -66.84
N PRO A 32 -38.18 47.56 -67.79
CA PRO A 32 -39.35 46.69 -67.65
C PRO A 32 -39.22 45.71 -66.47
N SER A 33 -40.33 45.13 -66.03
CA SER A 33 -40.29 43.96 -65.12
C SER A 33 -39.53 42.80 -65.79
N ASP A 34 -38.88 41.96 -64.98
CA ASP A 34 -38.09 40.79 -65.45
C ASP A 34 -36.91 41.09 -66.40
N SER A 35 -36.50 42.36 -66.50
CA SER A 35 -35.31 42.78 -67.26
C SER A 35 -33.97 42.48 -66.58
N GLY A 36 -33.98 41.88 -65.39
CA GLY A 36 -32.76 41.57 -64.62
C GLY A 36 -32.33 42.61 -63.59
N LYS A 37 -33.08 43.71 -63.40
CA LYS A 37 -32.75 44.74 -62.38
C LYS A 37 -32.51 44.16 -60.97
N SER A 38 -33.36 43.23 -60.54
CA SER A 38 -33.19 42.56 -59.25
C SER A 38 -31.96 41.64 -59.21
N ALA A 39 -31.51 41.13 -60.35
CA ALA A 39 -30.29 40.32 -60.45
C ALA A 39 -29.02 41.15 -60.21
N ILE A 40 -29.02 42.45 -60.54
CA ILE A 40 -27.93 43.38 -60.21
C ILE A 40 -27.74 43.47 -58.68
N LEU A 41 -28.84 43.68 -57.94
CA LEU A 41 -28.79 43.72 -56.47
C LEU A 41 -28.37 42.37 -55.86
N ARG A 42 -28.79 41.25 -56.46
CA ARG A 42 -28.34 39.92 -56.05
C ARG A 42 -26.86 39.70 -56.33
N ALA A 43 -26.33 40.19 -57.44
CA ALA A 43 -24.91 40.13 -57.76
C ALA A 43 -24.07 40.94 -56.76
N LEU A 44 -24.53 42.14 -56.39
CA LEU A 44 -23.92 42.94 -55.32
C LEU A 44 -23.95 42.20 -53.97
N LYS A 45 -25.11 41.65 -53.60
CA LYS A 45 -25.24 40.85 -52.37
C LYS A 45 -24.32 39.62 -52.39
N TRP A 46 -24.11 39.04 -53.57
CA TRP A 46 -23.29 37.85 -53.73
C TRP A 46 -21.80 38.15 -53.59
N VAL A 47 -21.29 39.22 -54.22
CA VAL A 47 -19.90 39.62 -54.05
C VAL A 47 -19.60 40.08 -52.61
N LEU A 48 -20.52 40.78 -51.95
CA LEU A 48 -20.29 41.31 -50.60
C LEU A 48 -20.54 40.29 -49.47
N PHE A 49 -21.53 39.40 -49.59
CA PHE A 49 -21.98 38.52 -48.49
C PHE A 49 -22.06 37.05 -48.86
N ASN A 50 -21.52 36.64 -50.02
CA ASN A 50 -21.58 35.26 -50.50
C ASN A 50 -23.02 34.69 -50.53
N THR A 51 -24.01 35.55 -50.83
CA THR A 51 -25.45 35.20 -50.83
C THR A 51 -26.11 35.68 -52.13
N PRO A 52 -26.80 34.83 -52.91
CA PRO A 52 -27.24 33.46 -52.60
C PRO A 52 -26.12 32.41 -52.66
N ARG A 53 -26.34 31.29 -51.97
CA ARG A 53 -25.44 30.13 -51.98
C ARG A 53 -25.75 29.21 -53.17
N GLY A 54 -24.87 28.25 -53.44
CA GLY A 54 -25.04 27.25 -54.51
C GLY A 54 -24.46 27.69 -55.85
N THR A 55 -25.08 27.21 -56.93
CA THR A 55 -24.66 27.48 -58.33
C THR A 55 -25.83 27.86 -59.24
N ASP A 56 -27.05 27.96 -58.71
CA ASP A 56 -28.26 28.18 -59.51
C ASP A 56 -28.34 29.60 -60.10
N PHE A 57 -27.53 30.52 -59.57
CA PHE A 57 -27.37 31.86 -60.12
C PHE A 57 -26.44 31.91 -61.34
N ILE A 58 -25.73 30.82 -61.66
CA ILE A 58 -24.91 30.75 -62.88
C ILE A 58 -25.87 30.65 -64.07
N ARG A 59 -25.69 31.54 -65.06
CA ARG A 59 -26.51 31.58 -66.28
C ARG A 59 -26.51 30.22 -66.99
N THR A 60 -27.69 29.77 -67.44
CA THR A 60 -27.84 28.53 -68.22
C THR A 60 -26.94 28.56 -69.46
N GLY A 61 -26.14 27.51 -69.66
CA GLY A 61 -25.16 27.40 -70.75
C GLY A 61 -23.77 27.95 -70.42
N ALA A 62 -23.58 28.65 -69.31
CA ALA A 62 -22.27 29.09 -68.84
C ALA A 62 -21.65 28.08 -67.85
N LYS A 63 -20.32 27.94 -67.89
CA LYS A 63 -19.57 27.07 -66.96
C LYS A 63 -19.16 27.79 -65.68
N GLU A 64 -19.02 29.11 -65.74
CA GLU A 64 -18.50 29.96 -64.67
C GLU A 64 -19.25 31.29 -64.66
N CYS A 65 -19.39 31.86 -63.45
CA CYS A 65 -19.96 33.16 -63.18
C CYS A 65 -18.95 34.01 -62.41
N ARG A 66 -18.88 35.31 -62.74
CA ARG A 66 -17.96 36.26 -62.14
C ARG A 66 -18.66 37.58 -61.84
N VAL A 67 -18.42 38.13 -60.65
CA VAL A 67 -18.88 39.47 -60.28
C VAL A 67 -17.71 40.22 -59.69
N ARG A 68 -17.37 41.37 -60.28
CA ARG A 68 -16.29 42.25 -59.83
C ARG A 68 -16.87 43.60 -59.43
N LEU A 69 -16.59 44.02 -58.20
CA LEU A 69 -16.95 45.31 -57.63
C LEU A 69 -15.69 46.13 -57.38
N MET A 70 -15.57 47.26 -58.06
CA MET A 70 -14.52 48.25 -57.85
C MET A 70 -15.02 49.34 -56.90
N LEU A 71 -14.22 49.66 -55.89
CA LEU A 71 -14.48 50.70 -54.91
C LEU A 71 -13.82 52.02 -55.34
N THR A 72 -14.25 53.12 -54.70
CA THR A 72 -13.75 54.46 -55.01
C THR A 72 -12.27 54.67 -54.69
N ASP A 73 -11.71 53.89 -53.76
CA ASP A 73 -10.29 53.93 -53.37
C ASP A 73 -9.36 53.18 -54.34
N GLY A 74 -9.92 52.56 -55.39
CA GLY A 74 -9.18 51.76 -56.37
C GLY A 74 -9.07 50.28 -56.02
N THR A 75 -9.53 49.86 -54.84
CA THR A 75 -9.59 48.45 -54.46
C THR A 75 -10.69 47.75 -55.25
N ALA A 76 -10.45 46.52 -55.72
CA ALA A 76 -11.46 45.72 -56.39
C ALA A 76 -11.65 44.36 -55.71
N ILE A 77 -12.91 43.99 -55.49
CA ILE A 77 -13.33 42.70 -54.95
C ILE A 77 -13.95 41.91 -56.08
N GLU A 78 -13.53 40.67 -56.24
CA GLU A 78 -14.05 39.80 -57.28
C GLU A 78 -14.43 38.44 -56.73
N ARG A 79 -15.64 38.01 -57.11
CA ARG A 79 -16.18 36.71 -56.77
C ARG A 79 -16.27 35.84 -58.03
N ILE A 80 -15.67 34.65 -57.96
CA ILE A 80 -15.68 33.67 -59.06
C ILE A 80 -16.27 32.35 -58.55
N ARG A 81 -17.23 31.81 -59.30
CA ARG A 81 -17.84 30.52 -59.01
C ARG A 81 -18.11 29.73 -60.28
N SER A 82 -17.64 28.49 -60.28
CA SER A 82 -18.02 27.44 -61.21
C SER A 82 -18.38 26.17 -60.43
N ARG A 83 -18.61 25.05 -61.14
CA ARG A 83 -18.83 23.75 -60.48
C ARG A 83 -17.59 23.28 -59.69
N SER A 84 -16.39 23.65 -60.13
CA SER A 84 -15.12 23.24 -59.52
C SER A 84 -14.39 24.38 -58.79
N VAL A 85 -14.65 25.63 -59.17
CA VAL A 85 -13.95 26.80 -58.63
C VAL A 85 -14.86 27.53 -57.65
N ASN A 86 -14.31 27.90 -56.49
CA ASN A 86 -14.96 28.72 -55.49
C ASN A 86 -13.95 29.68 -54.86
N ARG A 87 -13.83 30.90 -55.39
CA ARG A 87 -12.80 31.83 -54.93
C ARG A 87 -13.24 33.28 -54.85
N TYR A 88 -12.56 34.01 -53.98
CA TYR A 88 -12.52 35.46 -53.94
C TYR A 88 -11.15 35.94 -54.43
N VAL A 89 -11.11 37.06 -55.14
CA VAL A 89 -9.87 37.73 -55.53
C VAL A 89 -9.97 39.19 -55.09
N LEU A 90 -8.98 39.64 -54.32
CA LEU A 90 -8.83 41.03 -53.92
C LEU A 90 -7.69 41.66 -54.70
N TYR A 91 -7.98 42.78 -55.35
CA TYR A 91 -7.01 43.59 -56.09
C TYR A 91 -6.78 44.86 -55.28
N THR A 92 -5.56 45.06 -54.77
CA THR A 92 -5.20 46.30 -54.08
C THR A 92 -4.86 47.41 -55.08
N PRO A 93 -4.93 48.70 -54.67
CA PRO A 93 -4.51 49.82 -55.52
C PRO A 93 -3.05 49.71 -56.01
N ASP A 94 -2.20 49.03 -55.25
CA ASP A 94 -0.79 48.75 -55.59
C ASP A 94 -0.62 47.66 -56.67
N GLY A 95 -1.71 47.10 -57.18
CA GLY A 95 -1.70 46.04 -58.18
C GLY A 95 -1.37 44.65 -57.63
N LYS A 96 -1.40 44.45 -56.31
CA LYS A 96 -1.24 43.12 -55.70
C LYS A 96 -2.57 42.37 -55.73
N GLU A 97 -2.51 41.12 -56.13
CA GLU A 97 -3.65 40.22 -56.14
C GLU A 97 -3.55 39.23 -54.98
N GLN A 98 -4.63 39.09 -54.22
CA GLN A 98 -4.77 38.09 -53.17
C GLN A 98 -5.94 37.16 -53.51
N ILE A 99 -5.68 35.86 -53.53
CA ILE A 99 -6.66 34.84 -53.89
C ILE A 99 -7.06 34.08 -52.62
N PHE A 100 -8.35 34.00 -52.36
CA PHE A 100 -8.91 33.30 -51.22
C PHE A 100 -9.78 32.14 -51.71
N GLU A 101 -9.41 30.92 -51.29
CA GLU A 101 -10.12 29.66 -51.55
C GLU A 101 -10.40 28.94 -50.22
N GLY A 102 -11.37 28.02 -50.19
CA GLY A 102 -11.62 27.21 -49.00
C GLY A 102 -12.32 27.90 -47.82
N PHE A 103 -12.82 29.13 -47.98
CA PHE A 103 -13.56 29.90 -46.95
C PHE A 103 -14.96 29.34 -46.61
N GLY A 104 -15.33 28.16 -47.13
CA GLY A 104 -16.61 27.50 -46.85
C GLY A 104 -17.82 28.36 -47.21
N ASN A 105 -18.59 28.74 -46.19
CA ASN A 105 -19.83 29.51 -46.32
C ASN A 105 -19.69 30.99 -45.93
N THR A 106 -18.56 31.40 -45.36
CA THR A 106 -18.33 32.77 -44.87
C THR A 106 -17.58 33.59 -45.91
N VAL A 107 -17.59 34.91 -45.78
CA VAL A 107 -16.74 35.80 -46.57
C VAL A 107 -15.38 35.91 -45.86
N PRO A 108 -14.22 35.87 -46.57
CA PRO A 108 -12.93 36.13 -45.94
C PRO A 108 -12.89 37.48 -45.21
N GLU A 109 -12.19 37.55 -44.08
CA GLU A 109 -12.13 38.77 -43.25
C GLU A 109 -11.52 39.94 -44.04
N GLU A 110 -10.49 39.66 -44.86
CA GLU A 110 -9.82 40.66 -45.68
C GLU A 110 -10.76 41.31 -46.70
N ILE A 111 -11.72 40.56 -47.24
CA ILE A 111 -12.76 41.12 -48.13
C ILE A 111 -13.74 41.98 -47.32
N THR A 112 -14.13 41.50 -46.15
CA THR A 112 -15.10 42.18 -45.27
C THR A 112 -14.56 43.50 -44.74
N ASP A 113 -13.27 43.53 -44.38
CA ASP A 113 -12.56 44.71 -43.87
C ASP A 113 -12.41 45.82 -44.90
N VAL A 114 -12.36 45.45 -46.17
CA VAL A 114 -12.26 46.39 -47.30
C VAL A 114 -13.57 47.16 -47.49
N HIS A 115 -14.72 46.46 -47.54
CA HIS A 115 -16.00 47.14 -47.73
C HIS A 115 -16.64 47.65 -46.42
N ARG A 116 -16.29 47.04 -45.27
CA ARG A 116 -16.80 47.37 -43.92
C ARG A 116 -18.33 47.36 -43.79
N ILE A 117 -19.00 46.57 -44.63
CA ILE A 117 -20.45 46.37 -44.58
C ILE A 117 -20.68 45.04 -43.89
N VAL A 118 -20.97 45.06 -42.59
CA VAL A 118 -21.11 43.83 -41.80
C VAL A 118 -22.59 43.62 -41.44
N PRO A 119 -23.13 42.40 -41.60
CA PRO A 119 -24.46 42.08 -41.10
C PRO A 119 -24.53 42.27 -39.58
N VAL A 120 -25.62 42.86 -39.09
CA VAL A 120 -25.88 42.95 -37.65
C VAL A 120 -26.60 41.70 -37.20
N GLU A 121 -25.95 40.91 -36.34
CA GLU A 121 -26.54 39.70 -35.76
C GLU A 121 -27.54 40.02 -34.64
N LEU A 122 -28.80 39.66 -34.86
CA LEU A 122 -29.91 39.83 -33.93
C LEU A 122 -30.55 38.49 -33.59
N ASP A 123 -30.12 37.89 -32.48
CA ASP A 123 -30.57 36.58 -31.98
C ASP A 123 -30.50 35.46 -33.04
N GLN A 124 -31.53 35.31 -33.88
CA GLN A 124 -31.65 34.30 -34.94
C GLN A 124 -31.70 34.88 -36.36
N LYS A 125 -31.59 36.20 -36.51
CA LYS A 125 -31.65 36.89 -37.82
C LYS A 125 -30.38 37.71 -38.05
N GLU A 126 -29.85 37.59 -39.25
CA GLU A 126 -28.85 38.54 -39.77
C GLU A 126 -29.58 39.69 -40.46
N LEU A 127 -29.26 40.90 -40.04
CA LEU A 127 -29.84 42.11 -40.59
C LEU A 127 -28.80 42.87 -41.41
N LEU A 128 -29.09 43.09 -42.68
CA LEU A 128 -28.25 43.88 -43.57
C LEU A 128 -28.74 45.33 -43.61
N LEU A 129 -28.20 46.19 -42.75
CA LEU A 129 -28.63 47.59 -42.65
C LEU A 129 -28.52 48.37 -43.98
N ASN A 130 -27.56 47.99 -44.81
CA ASN A 130 -27.27 48.66 -46.09
C ASN A 130 -28.00 48.03 -47.29
N PHE A 131 -28.78 46.95 -47.10
CA PHE A 131 -29.47 46.25 -48.18
C PHE A 131 -30.95 46.07 -47.85
N GLY A 132 -31.81 46.77 -48.58
CA GLY A 132 -33.25 46.55 -48.55
C GLY A 132 -33.69 45.54 -49.60
N THR A 133 -34.54 44.60 -49.22
CA THR A 133 -35.18 43.63 -50.12
C THR A 133 -36.54 44.11 -50.60
N GLN A 134 -37.02 43.55 -51.71
CA GLN A 134 -38.35 43.88 -52.24
C GLN A 134 -39.42 43.45 -51.24
N LEU A 135 -40.38 44.34 -50.97
CA LEU A 135 -41.44 44.14 -49.96
C LEU A 135 -40.93 43.99 -48.51
N GLU A 136 -39.69 44.38 -48.22
CA GLU A 136 -39.21 44.45 -46.84
C GLU A 136 -40.01 45.49 -46.06
N SER A 137 -40.47 45.12 -44.86
CA SER A 137 -41.14 46.07 -43.98
C SER A 137 -40.18 47.20 -43.61
N PRO A 138 -40.65 48.46 -43.55
CA PRO A 138 -39.84 49.58 -43.09
C PRO A 138 -39.06 49.26 -41.82
N PHE A 139 -37.75 49.51 -41.87
CA PHE A 139 -36.79 49.17 -40.83
C PHE A 139 -37.28 49.57 -39.43
N LEU A 140 -37.33 48.59 -38.51
CA LEU A 140 -37.80 48.70 -37.13
C LEU A 140 -39.23 49.19 -36.90
N LEU A 141 -40.00 49.62 -37.91
CA LEU A 141 -41.37 50.10 -37.67
C LEU A 141 -42.30 48.95 -37.25
N PHE A 142 -42.13 47.79 -37.89
CA PHE A 142 -42.98 46.61 -37.70
C PHE A 142 -42.39 45.55 -36.75
N GLU A 143 -41.19 45.79 -36.22
CA GLU A 143 -40.58 44.91 -35.22
C GLU A 143 -41.24 45.08 -33.84
N SER A 144 -41.14 44.07 -32.97
CA SER A 144 -41.63 44.18 -31.58
C SER A 144 -40.82 45.21 -30.79
N ASN A 145 -41.40 45.84 -29.76
CA ASN A 145 -40.68 46.80 -28.91
C ASN A 145 -39.39 46.21 -28.30
N GLN A 146 -39.42 44.92 -27.96
CA GLN A 146 -38.24 44.20 -27.46
C GLN A 146 -37.16 44.07 -28.56
N ASN A 147 -37.55 43.68 -29.78
CA ASN A 147 -36.62 43.59 -30.90
C ASN A 147 -36.06 44.96 -31.27
N LYS A 148 -36.87 46.02 -31.28
CA LYS A 148 -36.40 47.39 -31.52
C LYS A 148 -35.32 47.79 -30.51
N ALA A 149 -35.59 47.59 -29.21
CA ALA A 149 -34.62 47.92 -28.16
C ALA A 149 -33.33 47.09 -28.27
N LYS A 150 -33.45 45.79 -28.55
CA LYS A 150 -32.29 44.91 -28.80
C LYS A 150 -31.48 45.34 -30.01
N THR A 151 -32.13 45.64 -31.13
CA THR A 151 -31.46 46.08 -32.37
C THR A 151 -30.72 47.38 -32.16
N ILE A 152 -31.36 48.36 -31.53
CA ILE A 152 -30.71 49.63 -31.17
C ILE A 152 -29.54 49.39 -30.21
N GLY A 153 -29.71 48.54 -29.19
CA GLY A 153 -28.64 48.18 -28.24
C GLY A 153 -27.48 47.40 -28.87
N ARG A 154 -27.73 46.61 -29.91
CA ARG A 154 -26.70 45.94 -30.71
C ARG A 154 -25.93 46.95 -31.55
N ILE A 155 -26.63 47.82 -32.28
CA ILE A 155 -26.04 48.86 -33.13
C ILE A 155 -25.23 49.87 -32.30
N SER A 156 -25.70 50.24 -31.10
CA SER A 156 -25.00 51.19 -30.22
C SER A 156 -23.84 50.57 -29.43
N GLY A 157 -23.68 49.24 -29.47
CA GLY A 157 -22.70 48.52 -28.65
C GLY A 157 -23.10 48.33 -27.19
N ALA A 158 -24.26 48.84 -26.75
CA ALA A 158 -24.75 48.70 -25.37
C ALA A 158 -24.90 47.23 -24.93
N HIS A 159 -25.19 46.32 -25.86
CA HIS A 159 -25.27 44.88 -25.58
C HIS A 159 -23.97 44.28 -24.99
N LEU A 160 -22.81 44.88 -25.26
CA LEU A 160 -21.53 44.45 -24.67
C LEU A 160 -21.50 44.73 -23.17
N ILE A 161 -22.07 45.87 -22.75
CA ILE A 161 -22.18 46.27 -21.35
C ILE A 161 -23.13 45.32 -20.62
N ASP A 162 -24.29 45.02 -21.21
CA ASP A 162 -25.25 44.06 -20.64
C ASP A 162 -24.63 42.66 -20.47
N LYS A 163 -23.84 42.22 -21.47
CA LYS A 163 -23.13 40.94 -21.42
C LYS A 163 -22.07 40.94 -20.31
N ALA A 164 -21.31 42.02 -20.18
CA ALA A 164 -20.31 42.17 -19.12
C ALA A 164 -20.98 42.14 -17.73
N LEU A 165 -22.06 42.89 -17.52
CA LEU A 165 -22.80 42.92 -16.26
C LEU A 165 -23.33 41.53 -15.87
N LYS A 166 -23.93 40.80 -16.82
CA LYS A 166 -24.41 39.43 -16.56
C LYS A 166 -23.26 38.52 -16.15
N LYS A 167 -22.15 38.52 -16.89
CA LYS A 167 -21.01 37.64 -16.61
C LYS A 167 -20.39 37.95 -15.25
N THR A 168 -20.13 39.22 -14.95
CA THR A 168 -19.60 39.66 -13.66
C THR A 168 -20.52 39.31 -12.49
N SER A 169 -21.84 39.39 -12.68
CA SER A 169 -22.81 38.99 -11.65
C SER A 169 -22.77 37.48 -11.39
N THR A 170 -22.66 36.66 -12.44
CA THR A 170 -22.49 35.21 -12.32
C THR A 170 -21.20 34.86 -11.58
N ASP A 171 -20.09 35.49 -11.95
CA ASP A 171 -18.79 35.26 -11.32
C ASP A 171 -18.83 35.63 -9.82
N ARG A 172 -19.47 36.75 -9.47
CA ARG A 172 -19.68 37.17 -8.08
C ARG A 172 -20.45 36.13 -7.27
N LEU A 173 -21.52 35.56 -7.84
CA LEU A 173 -22.33 34.54 -7.16
C LEU A 173 -21.53 33.25 -6.94
N ALA A 174 -20.73 32.83 -7.92
CA ALA A 174 -19.88 31.66 -7.81
C ALA A 174 -18.81 31.82 -6.71
N LEU A 175 -18.14 32.97 -6.67
CA LEU A 175 -17.14 33.29 -5.64
C LEU A 175 -17.77 33.34 -4.24
N SER A 176 -18.94 33.95 -4.09
CA SER A 176 -19.65 33.97 -2.81
C SER A 176 -20.00 32.57 -2.32
N GLY A 177 -20.40 31.66 -3.21
CA GLY A 177 -20.64 30.25 -2.87
C GLY A 177 -19.36 29.55 -2.40
N THR A 178 -18.23 29.83 -3.06
CA THR A 178 -16.93 29.26 -2.71
C THR A 178 -16.46 29.73 -1.33
N ILE A 179 -16.59 31.03 -1.03
CA ILE A 179 -16.26 31.59 0.29
C ILE A 179 -17.04 30.87 1.39
N ARG A 180 -18.35 30.68 1.19
CA ARG A 180 -19.20 29.99 2.17
C ARG A 180 -18.77 28.54 2.42
N GLN A 181 -18.34 27.83 1.38
CA GLN A 181 -17.84 26.46 1.51
C GLN A 181 -16.52 26.43 2.30
N LEU A 182 -15.60 27.34 2.00
CA LEU A 182 -14.32 27.44 2.71
C LEU A 182 -14.50 27.83 4.17
N GLU A 183 -15.45 28.70 4.49
CA GLU A 183 -15.80 29.04 5.87
C GLU A 183 -16.32 27.83 6.65
N GLN A 184 -17.20 27.02 6.05
CA GLN A 184 -17.68 25.77 6.66
C GLN A 184 -16.57 24.75 6.84
N GLU A 185 -15.66 24.64 5.88
CA GLU A 185 -14.51 23.73 5.96
C GLU A 185 -13.53 24.17 7.04
N LYS A 186 -13.28 25.49 7.16
CA LYS A 186 -12.49 26.06 8.25
C LYS A 186 -13.10 25.72 9.62
N GLU A 187 -14.40 25.96 9.82
CA GLU A 187 -15.06 25.65 11.09
C GLU A 187 -14.96 24.15 11.43
N ARG A 188 -15.15 23.28 10.44
CA ARG A 188 -14.99 21.83 10.60
C ARG A 188 -13.57 21.44 11.00
N LEU A 189 -12.55 22.02 10.35
CA LEU A 189 -11.15 21.75 10.67
C LEU A 189 -10.78 22.26 12.07
N GLU A 190 -11.27 23.45 12.45
CA GLU A 190 -11.11 23.97 13.82
C GLU A 190 -11.74 23.02 14.85
N GLU A 191 -12.91 22.47 14.58
CA GLU A 191 -13.54 21.46 15.44
C GLU A 191 -12.73 20.16 15.55
N GLN A 192 -12.13 19.71 14.45
CA GLN A 192 -11.27 18.52 14.42
C GLN A 192 -9.93 18.73 15.14
N LEU A 193 -9.47 19.98 15.27
CA LEU A 193 -8.22 20.32 15.95
C LEU A 193 -8.39 20.45 17.48
N LYS A 194 -9.61 20.75 17.99
CA LYS A 194 -9.88 20.86 19.43
C LYS A 194 -9.34 19.70 20.29
N PRO A 195 -9.51 18.41 19.89
CA PRO A 195 -8.98 17.29 20.68
C PRO A 195 -7.44 17.23 20.77
N TYR A 196 -6.74 17.97 19.91
CA TYR A 196 -5.28 18.02 19.86
C TYR A 196 -4.72 19.30 20.51
N GLU A 197 -5.54 20.13 21.15
CA GLU A 197 -5.06 21.34 21.84
C GLU A 197 -4.05 21.03 22.95
N ASN A 198 -4.17 19.87 23.59
CA ASN A 198 -3.29 19.43 24.68
C ASN A 198 -2.08 18.60 24.21
N LEU A 199 -1.79 18.54 22.91
CA LEU A 199 -0.69 17.72 22.39
C LEU A 199 0.67 18.08 23.01
N GLN A 200 0.91 19.38 23.23
CA GLN A 200 2.14 19.87 23.86
C GLN A 200 2.27 19.41 25.33
N GLN A 201 1.14 19.33 26.05
CA GLN A 201 1.13 18.81 27.42
C GLN A 201 1.35 17.30 27.45
N LEU A 202 0.69 16.56 26.55
CA LEU A 202 0.89 15.12 26.38
C LEU A 202 2.35 14.77 26.03
N GLU A 203 3.00 15.58 25.19
CA GLU A 203 4.41 15.42 24.86
C GLU A 203 5.32 15.64 26.09
N ALA A 204 5.05 16.69 26.88
CA ALA A 204 5.77 16.93 28.12
C ALA A 204 5.57 15.79 29.14
N ASP A 205 4.34 15.32 29.31
CA ASP A 205 4.00 14.20 30.21
C ASP A 205 4.69 12.90 29.76
N PHE A 206 4.73 12.65 28.44
CA PHE A 206 5.42 11.50 27.88
C PHE A 206 6.93 11.55 28.15
N GLN A 207 7.58 12.71 27.99
CA GLN A 207 9.00 12.87 28.29
C GLN A 207 9.30 12.59 29.77
N VAL A 208 8.45 13.06 30.68
CA VAL A 208 8.59 12.77 32.12
C VAL A 208 8.42 11.26 32.40
N ALA A 209 7.42 10.63 31.79
CA ALA A 209 7.18 9.19 31.93
C ALA A 209 8.34 8.35 31.37
N GLU A 210 8.92 8.76 30.24
CA GLU A 210 10.07 8.10 29.62
C GLU A 210 11.31 8.18 30.50
N GLN A 211 11.61 9.36 31.07
CA GLN A 211 12.69 9.53 32.04
C GLN A 211 12.49 8.64 33.27
N ALA A 212 11.27 8.63 33.84
CA ALA A 212 10.96 7.77 34.98
C ALA A 212 11.11 6.27 34.65
N PHE A 213 10.75 5.85 33.44
CA PHE A 213 10.93 4.48 32.98
C PHE A 213 12.41 4.10 32.87
N HIS A 214 13.25 4.99 32.33
CA HIS A 214 14.69 4.79 32.24
C HIS A 214 15.31 4.63 33.63
N ASP A 215 14.96 5.50 34.58
CA ASP A 215 15.41 5.43 35.98
C ASP A 215 15.03 4.09 36.64
N VAL A 216 13.81 3.60 36.39
CA VAL A 216 13.35 2.31 36.90
C VAL A 216 14.16 1.15 36.30
N GLN A 217 14.49 1.21 35.00
CA GLN A 217 15.34 0.19 34.38
C GLN A 217 16.74 0.16 34.98
N GLU A 218 17.38 1.31 35.16
CA GLU A 218 18.70 1.41 35.79
C GLU A 218 18.68 0.85 37.22
N LYS A 219 17.67 1.24 38.02
CA LYS A 219 17.51 0.71 39.39
C LYS A 219 17.28 -0.80 39.40
N LYS A 220 16.55 -1.35 38.43
CA LYS A 220 16.32 -2.80 38.30
C LYS A 220 17.61 -3.55 37.92
N GLN A 221 18.42 -2.99 37.03
CA GLN A 221 19.74 -3.54 36.70
C GLN A 221 20.68 -3.51 37.91
N LEU A 222 20.68 -2.39 38.65
CA LEU A 222 21.45 -2.26 39.88
C LEU A 222 21.00 -3.29 40.93
N GLN A 223 19.69 -3.44 41.14
CA GLN A 223 19.13 -4.46 42.04
C GLN A 223 19.59 -5.87 41.65
N ALA A 224 19.51 -6.23 40.37
CA ALA A 224 19.97 -7.53 39.88
C ALA A 224 21.47 -7.74 40.18
N SER A 225 22.30 -6.72 39.93
CA SER A 225 23.74 -6.78 40.23
C SER A 225 24.03 -6.94 41.73
N LEU A 226 23.26 -6.26 42.59
CA LEU A 226 23.38 -6.35 44.04
C LEU A 226 22.94 -7.72 44.53
N GLN A 227 21.90 -8.30 43.94
CA GLN A 227 21.43 -9.64 44.26
C GLN A 227 22.48 -10.70 43.92
N THR A 228 23.12 -10.62 42.75
CA THR A 228 24.23 -11.51 42.38
C THR A 228 25.42 -11.37 43.35
N LYS A 229 25.75 -10.13 43.75
CA LYS A 229 26.80 -9.90 44.76
C LYS A 229 26.43 -10.49 46.11
N LEU A 230 25.17 -10.37 46.54
CA LEU A 230 24.69 -10.93 47.80
C LEU A 230 24.71 -12.46 47.79
N GLU A 231 24.33 -13.09 46.68
CA GLU A 231 24.47 -14.53 46.47
C GLU A 231 25.93 -14.98 46.54
N SER A 232 26.85 -14.23 45.91
CA SER A 232 28.29 -14.52 45.97
C SER A 232 28.83 -14.41 47.40
N LEU A 233 28.40 -13.39 48.16
CA LEU A 233 28.82 -13.16 49.53
C LEU A 233 28.29 -14.26 50.46
N ASN A 234 27.05 -14.70 50.26
CA ASN A 234 26.47 -15.85 50.96
C ASN A 234 27.18 -17.16 50.61
N GLY A 235 27.64 -17.32 49.37
CA GLY A 235 28.50 -18.43 48.95
C GLY A 235 29.84 -18.43 49.69
N ILE A 236 30.51 -17.28 49.76
CA ILE A 236 31.77 -17.11 50.49
C ILE A 236 31.58 -17.36 51.99
N ARG A 237 30.50 -16.87 52.60
CA ARG A 237 30.19 -17.11 54.03
C ARG A 237 30.00 -18.59 54.33
N ARG A 238 29.20 -19.30 53.52
CA ARG A 238 29.04 -20.76 53.65
C ARG A 238 30.36 -21.50 53.45
N GLY A 239 31.16 -21.08 52.47
CA GLY A 239 32.50 -21.61 52.27
C GLY A 239 33.38 -21.42 53.51
N LYS A 240 33.36 -20.23 54.13
CA LYS A 240 34.09 -19.93 55.36
C LYS A 240 33.64 -20.82 56.52
N GLU A 241 32.34 -21.04 56.71
CA GLU A 241 31.81 -21.94 57.74
C GLU A 241 32.31 -23.38 57.56
N VAL A 242 32.23 -23.91 56.33
CA VAL A 242 32.75 -25.26 56.00
C VAL A 242 34.26 -25.36 56.28
N TRP A 243 35.03 -24.32 55.93
CA TRP A 243 36.46 -24.30 56.22
C TRP A 243 36.74 -24.16 57.72
N GLN A 244 35.92 -23.42 58.47
CA GLN A 244 36.03 -23.32 59.92
C GLN A 244 35.73 -24.67 60.60
N GLU A 245 34.72 -25.42 60.13
CA GLU A 245 34.44 -26.79 60.60
C GLU A 245 35.60 -27.75 60.29
N LYS A 246 36.20 -27.66 59.10
CA LYS A 246 37.39 -28.45 58.77
C LYS A 246 38.58 -28.10 59.67
N VAL A 247 38.79 -26.81 59.95
CA VAL A 247 39.86 -26.35 60.85
C VAL A 247 39.61 -26.83 62.28
N THR A 248 38.38 -26.80 62.78
CA THR A 248 38.07 -27.32 64.13
C THR A 248 38.23 -28.83 64.21
N ALA A 249 37.89 -29.58 63.15
CA ALA A 249 38.17 -31.01 63.08
C ALA A 249 39.69 -31.31 63.13
N LEU A 250 40.50 -30.51 62.43
CA LEU A 250 41.96 -30.64 62.41
C LEU A 250 42.65 -30.19 63.71
N LYS A 251 41.97 -29.45 64.61
CA LYS A 251 42.54 -29.09 65.92
C LYS A 251 42.82 -30.30 66.82
N ARG A 252 42.22 -31.47 66.54
CA ARG A 252 42.44 -32.72 67.28
C ARG A 252 43.63 -33.55 66.77
N LEU A 253 44.29 -33.12 65.70
CA LEU A 253 45.48 -33.80 65.16
C LEU A 253 46.64 -33.89 66.16
N PRO A 254 46.97 -32.82 66.93
CA PRO A 254 48.07 -32.86 67.91
C PRO A 254 47.82 -33.88 69.03
N ASP A 255 46.57 -34.03 69.48
CA ASP A 255 46.20 -35.02 70.50
C ASP A 255 46.33 -36.44 69.95
N ALA A 256 45.95 -36.65 68.69
CA ALA A 256 46.12 -37.94 68.00
C ALA A 256 47.61 -38.29 67.80
N GLU A 257 48.45 -37.31 67.47
CA GLU A 257 49.91 -37.46 67.39
C GLU A 257 50.52 -37.81 68.75
N GLN A 258 50.09 -37.15 69.84
CA GLN A 258 50.54 -37.50 71.20
C GLN A 258 50.13 -38.92 71.62
N GLN A 259 48.92 -39.35 71.28
CA GLN A 259 48.47 -40.72 71.55
C GLN A 259 49.27 -41.75 70.75
N LEU A 260 49.60 -41.46 69.49
CA LEU A 260 50.48 -42.32 68.68
C LEU A 260 51.86 -42.46 69.33
N LEU A 261 52.44 -41.34 69.77
CA LEU A 261 53.76 -41.30 70.41
C LEU A 261 53.76 -42.08 71.75
N HIS A 262 52.66 -42.01 72.50
CA HIS A 262 52.48 -42.81 73.72
C HIS A 262 52.37 -44.32 73.41
N LEU A 263 51.63 -44.70 72.36
CA LEU A 263 51.54 -46.10 71.93
C LEU A 263 52.88 -46.64 71.43
N GLU A 264 53.66 -45.83 70.71
CA GLU A 264 55.02 -46.19 70.28
C GLU A 264 55.95 -46.41 71.48
N TYR A 265 55.86 -45.55 72.51
CA TYR A 265 56.59 -45.73 73.76
C TYR A 265 56.19 -47.01 74.50
N GLN A 266 54.88 -47.29 74.61
CA GLN A 266 54.39 -48.52 75.23
C GLN A 266 54.86 -49.78 74.47
N LYS A 267 54.84 -49.75 73.14
CA LYS A 267 55.37 -50.83 72.28
C LYS A 267 56.87 -51.04 72.52
N ALA A 268 57.65 -49.97 72.64
CA ALA A 268 59.07 -50.06 72.98
C ALA A 268 59.28 -50.67 74.37
N LEU A 269 58.46 -50.30 75.37
CA LEU A 269 58.52 -50.85 76.71
C LEU A 269 58.19 -52.36 76.73
N LEU A 270 57.16 -52.77 75.99
CA LEU A 270 56.78 -54.17 75.83
C LEU A 270 57.94 -54.98 75.21
N SER A 271 58.59 -54.44 74.17
CA SER A 271 59.74 -55.09 73.53
C SER A 271 60.93 -55.27 74.50
N ARG A 272 61.12 -54.32 75.42
CA ARG A 272 62.14 -54.42 76.48
C ARG A 272 61.79 -55.48 77.53
N LEU A 273 60.51 -55.58 77.92
CA LEU A 273 60.03 -56.61 78.83
C LEU A 273 60.18 -58.01 78.24
N ILE A 274 59.87 -58.19 76.95
CA ILE A 274 60.10 -59.45 76.23
C ILE A 274 61.58 -59.85 76.29
N ARG A 275 62.50 -58.92 76.00
CA ARG A 275 63.96 -59.17 76.10
C ARG A 275 64.42 -59.50 77.53
N LEU A 276 63.84 -58.87 78.55
CA LEU A 276 64.15 -59.16 79.95
C LEU A 276 63.65 -60.55 80.35
N ASN A 277 62.46 -60.94 79.88
CA ASN A 277 61.91 -62.27 80.12
C ASN A 277 62.76 -63.36 79.44
N GLU A 278 63.23 -63.13 78.21
CA GLU A 278 64.17 -64.00 77.51
C GLU A 278 65.51 -64.14 78.26
N LYS A 279 66.03 -63.03 78.83
CA LYS A 279 67.22 -63.09 79.71
C LYS A 279 66.96 -63.89 80.99
N TRP A 280 65.81 -63.69 81.63
CA TRP A 280 65.45 -64.40 82.86
C TRP A 280 65.32 -65.91 82.61
N THR A 281 64.71 -66.32 81.49
CA THR A 281 64.62 -67.74 81.10
C THR A 281 65.98 -68.37 80.84
N ARG A 282 66.91 -67.64 80.17
CA ARG A 282 68.30 -68.11 80.02
C ARG A 282 69.02 -68.27 81.35
N LEU A 283 68.91 -67.31 82.26
CA LEU A 283 69.54 -67.38 83.59
C LEU A 283 68.98 -68.52 84.44
N GLN A 284 67.68 -68.85 84.33
CA GLN A 284 67.11 -70.03 84.97
C GLN A 284 67.68 -71.33 84.40
N GLN A 285 67.80 -71.44 83.08
CA GLN A 285 68.41 -72.61 82.43
C GLN A 285 69.90 -72.77 82.78
N GLU A 286 70.65 -71.68 82.92
CA GLU A 286 72.04 -71.69 83.39
C GLU A 286 72.17 -72.09 84.86
N LYS A 287 71.23 -71.65 85.72
CA LYS A 287 71.15 -72.05 87.13
C LYS A 287 70.87 -73.54 87.29
N GLU A 288 69.94 -74.10 86.51
CA GLU A 288 69.66 -75.54 86.52
C GLU A 288 70.88 -76.36 86.07
N ARG A 289 71.58 -75.92 85.02
CA ARG A 289 72.83 -76.57 84.56
C ARG A 289 73.94 -76.53 85.61
N THR A 290 74.10 -75.44 86.35
CA THR A 290 75.13 -75.33 87.41
C THR A 290 74.81 -76.19 88.62
N LEU A 291 73.53 -76.34 89.00
CA LEU A 291 73.09 -77.25 90.06
C LEU A 291 73.30 -78.72 89.70
N GLU A 292 73.18 -79.09 88.43
CA GLU A 292 73.43 -80.45 87.95
C GLU A 292 74.93 -80.79 87.88
N THR A 293 75.77 -79.79 87.63
CA THR A 293 77.24 -79.92 87.64
C THR A 293 77.80 -80.06 89.07
N VAL A 294 77.15 -79.45 90.06
CA VAL A 294 77.54 -79.56 91.49
C VAL A 294 77.21 -80.94 92.09
N LYS A 295 76.16 -81.62 91.60
CA LYS A 295 75.83 -83.00 92.05
C LYS A 295 76.76 -84.09 91.50
N GLN A 296 77.54 -83.80 90.45
CA GLN A 296 78.47 -84.75 89.84
C GLN A 296 79.91 -84.65 90.40
N GLY A 297 80.14 -83.81 91.42
CA GLY A 297 81.46 -83.53 92.01
C GLY A 297 81.82 -84.30 93.30
N GLU A 298 80.97 -85.21 93.81
CA GLU A 298 81.19 -85.90 95.10
C GLU A 298 82.09 -87.16 95.07
N HIS A 299 82.65 -87.57 93.92
CA HIS A 299 83.40 -88.85 93.80
C HIS A 299 84.78 -88.76 93.10
N ILE A 300 85.58 -87.74 93.41
CA ILE A 300 86.93 -87.51 92.82
C ILE A 300 88.16 -87.89 93.71
N PRO A 301 88.10 -88.27 95.00
CA PRO A 301 89.30 -88.69 95.74
C PRO A 301 89.59 -90.21 95.80
N GLU A 302 88.97 -91.07 94.98
CA GLU A 302 89.27 -92.53 94.96
C GLU A 302 89.78 -93.06 93.60
N ALA A 303 89.93 -92.21 92.58
CA ALA A 303 90.23 -92.64 91.21
C ALA A 303 91.54 -92.06 90.62
N GLU A 304 92.52 -91.71 91.47
CA GLU A 304 93.91 -91.43 91.01
C GLU A 304 94.92 -92.52 91.43
N LYS A 305 94.48 -93.60 92.09
CA LYS A 305 95.37 -94.71 92.52
C LYS A 305 95.28 -95.99 91.67
N GLN A 306 94.46 -96.00 90.61
CA GLN A 306 94.43 -97.10 89.63
C GLN A 306 94.62 -96.62 88.18
N LEU A 307 95.53 -95.66 87.99
CA LEU A 307 96.28 -95.51 86.76
C LEU A 307 97.53 -96.40 86.81
N ALA A 308 97.29 -97.70 86.82
CA ALA A 308 98.21 -98.70 86.29
C ALA A 308 97.37 -99.53 85.31
N GLY A 309 97.63 -99.48 84.01
CA GLY A 309 98.94 -99.94 83.55
C GLY A 309 99.09 -101.46 83.69
N LEU A 310 97.98 -102.21 83.71
CA LEU A 310 97.91 -103.63 83.36
C LEU A 310 96.58 -103.84 82.62
N SER A 311 96.46 -103.31 81.40
CA SER A 311 96.70 -104.08 80.18
C SER A 311 95.89 -105.38 80.09
N ARG A 312 95.08 -105.43 79.02
CA ARG A 312 94.53 -106.62 78.33
C ARG A 312 93.21 -107.18 78.85
N SER A 313 92.13 -106.59 78.36
CA SER A 313 90.98 -107.25 77.68
C SER A 313 89.83 -106.25 77.70
N GLN A 314 88.98 -106.08 76.70
CA GLN A 314 88.78 -106.71 75.41
C GLN A 314 87.64 -105.85 74.84
N GLN A 315 87.80 -105.11 73.75
CA GLN A 315 87.64 -105.66 72.40
C GLN A 315 86.40 -106.57 72.17
N ARG A 316 85.34 -106.51 73.01
CA ARG A 316 84.15 -107.36 72.81
C ARG A 316 82.78 -106.69 72.88
N PHE A 317 82.66 -105.36 72.99
CA PHE A 317 81.35 -104.69 73.02
C PHE A 317 81.08 -103.70 71.87
N GLU A 318 82.10 -103.36 71.07
CA GLU A 318 81.96 -102.41 69.95
C GLU A 318 81.25 -102.93 68.69
N GLN A 319 80.80 -104.19 68.65
CA GLN A 319 80.16 -104.75 67.45
C GLN A 319 78.62 -104.85 67.49
N LEU A 320 77.95 -104.62 68.64
CA LEU A 320 76.49 -104.87 68.74
C LEU A 320 75.58 -103.63 68.60
N LEU A 321 76.08 -102.40 68.67
CA LEU A 321 75.23 -101.20 68.68
C LEU A 321 74.93 -100.59 67.29
N ARG A 322 75.60 -101.06 66.22
CA ARG A 322 75.48 -100.47 64.87
C ARG A 322 74.18 -100.81 64.12
N LEU A 323 73.32 -101.70 64.62
CA LEU A 323 72.12 -102.18 63.90
C LEU A 323 70.76 -101.64 64.39
N GLN A 324 70.70 -100.90 65.50
CA GLN A 324 69.42 -100.40 66.05
C GLN A 324 69.00 -99.04 65.46
N ASN A 325 69.96 -98.20 65.06
CA ASN A 325 69.69 -96.80 64.71
C ASN A 325 69.18 -96.58 63.27
N LYS A 326 69.11 -97.63 62.43
CA LYS A 326 68.59 -97.55 61.05
C LYS A 326 67.06 -97.66 60.92
N ARG A 327 66.34 -98.01 62.00
CA ARG A 327 64.89 -98.30 61.95
C ARG A 327 63.98 -97.08 62.17
N ASN A 328 64.48 -95.98 62.73
CA ASN A 328 63.64 -94.87 63.19
C ASN A 328 63.54 -93.66 62.22
N GLN A 329 64.32 -93.60 61.14
CA GLN A 329 64.35 -92.42 60.25
C GLN A 329 63.37 -92.45 59.06
N ILE A 330 62.57 -93.51 58.87
CA ILE A 330 61.75 -93.69 57.65
C ILE A 330 60.24 -93.44 57.85
N LYS A 331 59.74 -93.20 59.08
CA LYS A 331 58.28 -93.11 59.34
C LYS A 331 57.64 -91.71 59.32
N GLU A 332 58.38 -90.61 59.42
CA GLU A 332 57.75 -89.26 59.59
C GLU A 332 57.76 -88.35 58.35
N LYS A 333 58.43 -88.73 57.25
CA LYS A 333 58.55 -87.90 56.03
C LYS A 333 57.35 -87.95 55.05
N LYS A 334 56.19 -88.55 55.41
CA LYS A 334 55.11 -88.85 54.44
C LYS A 334 53.76 -88.14 54.65
N ALA A 335 53.56 -87.29 55.65
CA ALA A 335 52.20 -86.86 56.03
C ALA A 335 51.90 -85.34 56.05
N GLY A 336 52.76 -84.46 55.54
CA GLY A 336 52.59 -83.00 55.69
C GLY A 336 52.50 -82.16 54.42
N LEU A 337 52.48 -82.78 53.24
CA LEU A 337 52.81 -82.12 51.96
C LEU A 337 51.64 -82.02 50.96
N GLU A 338 50.38 -81.85 51.38
CA GLU A 338 49.27 -81.81 50.39
C GLU A 338 47.97 -81.07 50.78
N ALA A 339 47.99 -80.00 51.60
CA ALA A 339 46.74 -79.26 51.89
C ALA A 339 46.87 -77.74 52.14
N GLY A 340 47.68 -77.03 51.35
CA GLY A 340 47.82 -75.56 51.54
C GLY A 340 48.30 -74.75 50.33
N VAL A 341 48.19 -75.29 49.12
CA VAL A 341 48.29 -74.48 47.90
C VAL A 341 46.97 -73.73 47.72
N LEU A 342 46.98 -72.57 47.03
CA LEU A 342 45.81 -71.92 46.40
C LEU A 342 45.05 -70.77 47.11
N ARG A 343 45.67 -69.95 47.95
CA ARG A 343 45.19 -68.56 48.15
C ARG A 343 46.36 -67.59 48.25
N LEU A 344 46.36 -66.57 47.37
CA LEU A 344 47.21 -65.37 47.35
C LEU A 344 48.40 -65.33 46.36
N GLN A 345 48.20 -65.85 45.14
CA GLN A 345 48.88 -65.29 43.95
C GLN A 345 47.81 -64.83 42.95
N ASN A 346 47.25 -63.63 43.14
CA ASN A 346 46.55 -62.88 42.09
C ASN A 346 46.34 -61.40 42.49
N VAL A 347 47.43 -60.72 42.85
CA VAL A 347 47.47 -59.26 43.09
C VAL A 347 47.89 -58.42 41.85
N PRO A 348 48.57 -58.92 40.80
CA PRO A 348 49.06 -58.04 39.73
C PRO A 348 48.21 -58.01 38.44
N GLN A 349 46.88 -58.07 38.52
CA GLN A 349 46.00 -57.84 37.35
C GLN A 349 44.93 -56.74 37.54
N GLY A 350 44.70 -56.23 38.75
CA GLY A 350 43.72 -55.16 39.01
C GLY A 350 44.17 -53.73 38.71
N MET A 351 45.47 -53.48 38.50
CA MET A 351 46.00 -52.12 38.31
C MET A 351 46.08 -51.64 36.85
N ARG A 352 45.84 -52.49 35.84
CA ARG A 352 45.96 -52.10 34.42
C ARG A 352 44.65 -51.68 33.74
N GLU A 353 43.50 -51.81 34.40
CA GLU A 353 42.19 -51.40 33.86
C GLU A 353 41.70 -50.02 34.37
N PHE A 354 42.25 -49.52 35.48
CA PHE A 354 41.81 -48.26 36.09
C PHE A 354 42.23 -47.00 35.31
N GLU A 355 43.37 -47.05 34.60
CA GLU A 355 43.85 -45.92 33.77
C GLU A 355 43.10 -45.75 32.44
N LYS A 356 42.46 -46.81 31.90
CA LYS A 356 41.67 -46.71 30.65
C LYS A 356 40.26 -46.16 30.86
N LEU A 357 39.74 -46.19 32.10
CA LEU A 357 38.39 -45.73 32.45
C LEU A 357 38.34 -44.23 32.83
N ALA A 358 39.45 -43.65 33.30
CA ALA A 358 39.52 -42.23 33.68
C ALA A 358 39.36 -41.28 32.46
N GLY A 359 39.98 -41.60 31.31
CA GLY A 359 39.92 -40.75 30.11
C GLY A 359 38.57 -40.74 29.37
N LYS A 360 37.72 -41.76 29.57
CA LYS A 360 36.38 -41.83 28.95
C LYS A 360 35.31 -41.08 29.76
N HIS A 361 35.53 -40.85 31.05
CA HIS A 361 34.57 -40.18 31.93
C HIS A 361 34.59 -38.65 31.77
N GLU A 362 35.76 -38.04 31.55
CA GLU A 362 35.91 -36.60 31.26
C GLU A 362 35.22 -36.20 29.94
N ARG A 363 35.32 -37.03 28.90
CA ARG A 363 34.74 -36.76 27.57
C ARG A 363 33.20 -36.89 27.56
N PHE A 364 32.64 -37.74 28.43
CA PHE A 364 31.19 -37.92 28.60
C PHE A 364 30.52 -36.74 29.34
N LYS A 365 31.22 -36.10 30.30
CA LYS A 365 30.72 -34.89 31.01
C LYS A 365 30.59 -33.66 30.11
N VAL A 366 31.44 -33.51 29.09
CA VAL A 366 31.39 -32.39 28.14
C VAL A 366 30.35 -32.60 27.02
N LEU A 367 30.11 -33.85 26.62
CA LEU A 367 29.18 -34.17 25.53
C LEU A 367 27.70 -34.20 25.95
N GLN A 368 27.37 -34.44 27.23
CA GLN A 368 25.98 -34.48 27.72
C GLN A 368 25.19 -33.17 27.53
N PRO A 369 25.70 -31.98 27.87
CA PRO A 369 24.98 -30.73 27.66
C PRO A 369 24.86 -30.36 26.17
N LEU A 370 25.82 -30.76 25.33
CA LEU A 370 25.80 -30.48 23.89
C LEU A 370 24.79 -31.35 23.12
N ILE A 371 24.60 -32.62 23.52
CA ILE A 371 23.57 -33.51 22.94
C ILE A 371 22.17 -33.00 23.29
N ARG A 372 21.93 -32.59 24.55
CA ARG A 372 20.64 -31.98 24.95
C ARG A 372 20.33 -30.67 24.22
N ARG A 373 21.34 -29.86 23.92
CA ARG A 373 21.18 -28.61 23.16
C ARG A 373 20.91 -28.87 21.67
N LYS A 374 21.50 -29.92 21.10
CA LYS A 374 21.24 -30.37 19.72
C LYS A 374 19.82 -30.92 19.56
N GLU A 375 19.32 -31.68 20.55
CA GLU A 375 17.95 -32.21 20.54
C GLU A 375 16.91 -31.11 20.68
N LYS A 376 17.08 -30.16 21.62
CA LYS A 376 16.20 -28.98 21.74
C LYS A 376 16.18 -28.11 20.49
N ASN A 377 17.34 -27.83 19.90
CA ASN A 377 17.41 -27.05 18.66
C ASN A 377 16.80 -27.80 17.47
N ALA A 378 16.85 -29.14 17.44
CA ALA A 378 16.21 -29.94 16.40
C ALA A 378 14.67 -29.95 16.54
N GLU A 379 14.15 -29.95 17.77
CA GLU A 379 12.72 -29.80 18.06
C GLU A 379 12.20 -28.40 17.68
N GLU A 380 12.93 -27.34 18.05
CA GLU A 380 12.59 -25.96 17.63
C GLU A 380 12.67 -25.80 16.10
N LEU A 381 13.70 -26.36 15.44
CA LEU A 381 13.82 -26.30 13.99
C LEU A 381 12.67 -27.03 13.28
N ASN A 382 12.20 -28.17 13.82
CA ASN A 382 11.05 -28.90 13.28
C ASN A 382 9.71 -28.18 13.55
N TYR A 383 9.58 -27.49 14.68
CA TYR A 383 8.44 -26.62 14.97
C TYR A 383 8.39 -25.45 13.99
N TRP A 384 9.50 -24.72 13.80
CA TRP A 384 9.58 -23.60 12.85
C TRP A 384 9.42 -24.04 11.39
N ARG A 385 9.90 -25.23 11.01
CA ARG A 385 9.64 -25.80 9.67
C ARG A 385 8.16 -26.16 9.44
N LYS A 386 7.44 -26.62 10.48
CA LYS A 386 5.98 -26.84 10.41
C LYS A 386 5.22 -25.54 10.25
N VAL A 387 5.57 -24.50 11.02
CA VAL A 387 4.98 -23.15 10.91
C VAL A 387 5.25 -22.56 9.51
N GLN A 388 6.48 -22.67 9.00
CA GLN A 388 6.84 -22.19 7.67
C GLN A 388 6.05 -22.90 6.55
N LYS A 389 5.77 -24.20 6.69
CA LYS A 389 4.96 -24.96 5.73
C LYS A 389 3.49 -24.55 5.75
N GLN A 390 2.92 -24.36 6.95
CA GLN A 390 1.53 -23.88 7.12
C GLN A 390 1.35 -22.44 6.61
N SER A 391 2.33 -21.55 6.82
CA SER A 391 2.29 -20.19 6.29
C SER A 391 2.42 -20.12 4.76
N ARG A 392 3.13 -21.06 4.13
CA ARG A 392 3.26 -21.14 2.66
C ARG A 392 1.98 -21.64 1.99
N GLU A 393 1.34 -22.65 2.58
CA GLU A 393 0.02 -23.15 2.14
C GLU A 393 -1.08 -22.09 2.30
N ALA A 394 -1.02 -21.27 3.37
CA ALA A 394 -1.94 -20.15 3.54
C ALA A 394 -1.73 -19.02 2.51
N LEU A 395 -0.47 -18.74 2.13
CA LEU A 395 -0.16 -17.73 1.11
C LEU A 395 -0.66 -18.14 -0.29
N GLU A 396 -0.51 -19.41 -0.68
CA GLU A 396 -1.00 -19.93 -1.96
C GLU A 396 -2.53 -19.90 -2.08
N VAL A 397 -3.24 -20.11 -0.96
CA VAL A 397 -4.71 -20.00 -0.93
C VAL A 397 -5.14 -18.53 -1.01
N LEU A 398 -4.43 -17.63 -0.32
CA LEU A 398 -4.71 -16.19 -0.38
C LEU A 398 -4.45 -15.61 -1.78
N GLU A 399 -3.37 -16.00 -2.47
CA GLU A 399 -3.10 -15.57 -3.86
C GLU A 399 -4.20 -16.00 -4.84
N LYS A 400 -4.90 -17.11 -4.60
CA LYS A 400 -6.01 -17.57 -5.45
C LYS A 400 -7.35 -16.92 -5.11
N VAL A 401 -7.58 -16.60 -3.83
CA VAL A 401 -8.89 -16.14 -3.36
C VAL A 401 -9.03 -14.61 -3.43
N VAL A 402 -7.95 -13.86 -3.19
CA VAL A 402 -7.96 -12.40 -3.18
C VAL A 402 -8.40 -11.80 -4.54
N PRO A 403 -7.90 -12.26 -5.71
CA PRO A 403 -8.34 -11.70 -7.00
C PRO A 403 -9.83 -11.91 -7.26
N ASN A 404 -10.38 -13.05 -6.83
CA ASN A 404 -11.80 -13.38 -7.01
C ASN A 404 -12.71 -12.53 -6.08
N ILE A 405 -12.21 -12.13 -4.91
CA ILE A 405 -12.90 -11.21 -4.02
C ILE A 405 -12.89 -9.79 -4.61
N GLU A 406 -11.75 -9.34 -5.13
CA GLU A 406 -11.62 -8.02 -5.79
C GLU A 406 -12.51 -7.91 -7.04
N GLU A 407 -12.58 -8.96 -7.86
CA GLU A 407 -13.50 -9.02 -9.00
C GLU A 407 -14.98 -8.94 -8.57
N LYS A 408 -15.35 -9.63 -7.49
CA LYS A 408 -16.72 -9.58 -6.95
C LYS A 408 -17.05 -8.23 -6.33
N GLU A 409 -16.10 -7.57 -5.65
CA GLU A 409 -16.27 -6.22 -5.12
C GLU A 409 -16.49 -5.21 -6.27
N ALA A 410 -15.70 -5.32 -7.34
CA ALA A 410 -15.86 -4.50 -8.54
C ALA A 410 -17.23 -4.72 -9.20
N LEU A 411 -17.71 -5.97 -9.25
CA LEU A 411 -19.03 -6.31 -9.79
C LEU A 411 -20.17 -5.71 -8.94
N ILE A 412 -20.04 -5.76 -7.61
CA ILE A 412 -21.02 -5.18 -6.68
C ILE A 412 -21.07 -3.66 -6.81
N LYS A 413 -19.91 -2.98 -6.94
CA LYS A 413 -19.86 -1.54 -7.23
C LYS A 413 -20.59 -1.20 -8.53
N LYS A 414 -20.32 -1.94 -9.62
CA LYS A 414 -21.02 -1.77 -10.90
C LYS A 414 -22.54 -1.96 -10.80
N LEU A 415 -22.98 -2.97 -10.05
CA LEU A 415 -24.40 -3.24 -9.83
C LEU A 415 -25.08 -2.12 -9.03
N ASN A 416 -24.41 -1.57 -8.02
CA ASN A 416 -24.91 -0.42 -7.26
C ASN A 416 -25.03 0.84 -8.13
N ASP A 417 -24.05 1.12 -8.98
CA ASP A 417 -24.09 2.28 -9.89
C ASP A 417 -25.24 2.16 -10.90
N LEU A 418 -25.47 0.95 -11.44
CA LEU A 418 -26.61 0.66 -12.32
C LEU A 418 -27.95 0.80 -11.58
N HIS A 419 -28.02 0.37 -10.32
CA HIS A 419 -29.22 0.51 -9.50
C HIS A 419 -29.55 1.98 -9.23
N GLN A 420 -28.55 2.79 -8.88
CA GLN A 420 -28.71 4.24 -8.69
C GLN A 420 -29.14 4.94 -9.98
N SER A 421 -28.53 4.59 -11.12
CA SER A 421 -28.92 5.11 -12.43
C SER A 421 -30.37 4.78 -12.77
N ARG A 422 -30.83 3.55 -12.47
CA ARG A 422 -32.22 3.14 -12.67
C ARG A 422 -33.18 3.96 -11.81
N LEU A 423 -32.84 4.20 -10.54
CA LEU A 423 -33.64 5.01 -9.62
C LEU A 423 -33.75 6.47 -10.09
N ASP A 424 -32.66 7.06 -10.58
CA ASP A 424 -32.68 8.42 -11.13
C ASP A 424 -33.57 8.50 -12.39
N CYS A 425 -33.42 7.56 -13.33
CA CYS A 425 -34.29 7.48 -14.50
C CYS A 425 -35.77 7.34 -14.11
N GLN A 426 -36.10 6.52 -13.12
CA GLN A 426 -37.47 6.38 -12.62
C GLN A 426 -38.02 7.69 -12.03
N LYS A 427 -37.21 8.41 -11.26
CA LYS A 427 -37.57 9.73 -10.72
C LYS A 427 -37.83 10.73 -11.85
N ARG A 428 -36.95 10.81 -12.85
CA ARG A 428 -37.13 11.70 -14.02
C ARG A 428 -38.39 11.39 -14.81
N ILE A 429 -38.69 10.11 -15.02
CA ILE A 429 -39.94 9.69 -15.69
C ILE A 429 -41.16 10.11 -14.87
N ALA A 430 -41.13 9.95 -13.54
CA ALA A 430 -42.23 10.37 -12.67
C ALA A 430 -42.45 11.90 -12.72
N ILE A 431 -41.36 12.68 -12.67
CA ILE A 431 -41.41 14.15 -12.81
C ILE A 431 -41.95 14.54 -14.20
N GLY A 432 -41.46 13.91 -15.27
CA GLY A 432 -41.94 14.16 -16.64
C GLY A 432 -43.42 13.86 -16.82
N LYS A 433 -43.91 12.73 -16.27
CA LYS A 433 -45.34 12.40 -16.29
C LYS A 433 -46.19 13.42 -15.51
N LYS A 434 -45.68 13.92 -14.39
CA LYS A 434 -46.37 14.98 -13.62
C LYS A 434 -46.43 16.28 -14.42
N TYR A 435 -45.32 16.69 -15.03
CA TYR A 435 -45.25 17.88 -15.89
C TYR A 435 -46.21 17.80 -17.08
N ILE A 436 -46.27 16.65 -17.77
CA ILE A 436 -47.21 16.44 -18.88
C ILE A 436 -48.65 16.63 -18.40
N ARG A 437 -49.04 16.03 -17.27
CA ARG A 437 -50.40 16.19 -16.71
C ARG A 437 -50.72 17.64 -16.34
N GLU A 438 -49.77 18.36 -15.76
CA GLU A 438 -49.93 19.78 -15.43
C GLU A 438 -50.13 20.63 -16.70
N LYS A 439 -49.36 20.35 -17.76
CA LYS A 439 -49.50 21.05 -19.05
C LYS A 439 -50.78 20.68 -19.79
N GLU A 440 -51.22 19.42 -19.74
CA GLU A 440 -52.52 19.01 -20.28
C GLU A 440 -53.66 19.77 -19.58
N GLN A 441 -53.62 19.91 -18.25
CA GLN A 441 -54.61 20.68 -17.50
C GLN A 441 -54.57 22.18 -17.84
N GLU A 442 -53.38 22.75 -18.01
CA GLU A 442 -53.20 24.16 -18.41
C GLU A 442 -53.75 24.42 -19.81
N ILE A 443 -53.46 23.54 -20.79
CA ILE A 443 -54.04 23.60 -22.14
C ILE A 443 -55.56 23.54 -22.05
N LEU A 444 -56.12 22.61 -21.28
CA LEU A 444 -57.57 22.47 -21.13
C LEU A 444 -58.23 23.71 -20.52
N HIS A 445 -57.56 24.33 -19.54
CA HIS A 445 -58.01 25.58 -18.93
C HIS A 445 -57.97 26.75 -19.92
N CYS A 446 -56.85 26.95 -20.61
CA CYS A 446 -56.69 27.99 -21.61
C CYS A 446 -57.68 27.82 -22.78
N THR A 447 -57.91 26.59 -23.26
CA THR A 447 -58.89 26.30 -24.31
C THR A 447 -60.32 26.61 -23.86
N ARG A 448 -60.68 26.29 -22.61
CA ARG A 448 -62.01 26.66 -22.07
C ARG A 448 -62.20 28.17 -21.98
N GLU A 449 -61.21 28.89 -21.48
CA GLU A 449 -61.26 30.35 -21.40
C GLU A 449 -61.29 30.98 -22.81
N TRP A 450 -60.54 30.44 -23.76
CA TRP A 450 -60.58 30.87 -25.15
C TRP A 450 -61.96 30.68 -25.78
N ILE A 451 -62.59 29.51 -25.62
CA ILE A 451 -63.95 29.23 -26.09
C ILE A 451 -64.97 30.18 -25.43
N ARG A 452 -64.82 30.45 -24.12
CA ARG A 452 -65.70 31.38 -23.39
C ARG A 452 -65.60 32.80 -23.96
N LEU A 453 -64.39 33.26 -24.27
CA LEU A 453 -64.15 34.57 -24.89
C LEU A 453 -64.71 34.62 -26.31
N LEU A 454 -64.53 33.56 -27.11
CA LEU A 454 -65.09 33.47 -28.46
C LEU A 454 -66.63 33.48 -28.45
N LYS A 455 -67.28 32.82 -27.47
CA LYS A 455 -68.75 32.90 -27.28
C LYS A 455 -69.22 34.31 -26.97
N LYS A 456 -68.48 35.08 -26.17
CA LYS A 456 -68.82 36.49 -25.86
C LYS A 456 -68.71 37.41 -27.07
N ILE A 457 -67.70 37.19 -27.91
CA ILE A 457 -67.45 38.02 -29.10
C ILE A 457 -68.41 37.66 -30.24
N GLY A 458 -68.80 36.38 -30.36
CA GLY A 458 -69.76 35.87 -31.34
C GLY A 458 -69.26 35.88 -32.79
N LYS A 459 -68.07 36.43 -33.03
CA LYS A 459 -67.42 36.55 -34.34
C LYS A 459 -65.94 36.24 -34.21
N CYS A 460 -65.34 35.70 -35.25
CA CYS A 460 -63.91 35.41 -35.28
C CYS A 460 -63.11 36.72 -35.17
N PRO A 461 -62.20 36.87 -34.19
CA PRO A 461 -61.42 38.09 -34.02
C PRO A 461 -60.42 38.33 -35.18
N THR A 462 -60.15 37.30 -36.00
CA THR A 462 -59.17 37.38 -37.09
C THR A 462 -59.82 37.67 -38.45
N CYS A 463 -60.96 37.04 -38.77
CA CYS A 463 -61.62 37.15 -40.08
C CYS A 463 -63.07 37.67 -40.02
N GLY A 464 -63.61 37.94 -38.83
CA GLY A 464 -64.93 38.54 -38.64
C GLY A 464 -66.13 37.59 -38.87
N THR A 465 -65.89 36.34 -39.27
CA THR A 465 -66.95 35.36 -39.55
C THR A 465 -67.73 35.03 -38.27
N PRO A 466 -69.08 34.96 -38.32
CA PRO A 466 -69.87 34.57 -37.15
C PRO A 466 -69.53 33.14 -36.71
N ILE A 467 -69.27 32.97 -35.41
CA ILE A 467 -68.87 31.67 -34.87
C ILE A 467 -70.13 30.90 -34.45
N GLY A 468 -70.42 29.82 -35.17
CA GLY A 468 -71.49 28.88 -34.83
C GLY A 468 -71.10 27.90 -33.71
N HIS A 469 -72.10 27.27 -33.10
CA HIS A 469 -71.90 26.33 -31.98
C HIS A 469 -71.10 25.08 -32.37
N SER A 470 -71.14 24.66 -33.64
CA SER A 470 -70.36 23.52 -34.16
C SER A 470 -68.86 23.79 -34.23
N VAL A 471 -68.46 25.02 -34.57
CA VAL A 471 -67.05 25.43 -34.66
C VAL A 471 -66.39 25.45 -33.28
N LEU A 472 -67.12 25.92 -32.26
CA LEU A 472 -66.64 25.91 -30.87
C LEU A 472 -66.46 24.50 -30.31
N GLN A 473 -67.31 23.58 -30.73
CA GLN A 473 -67.25 22.18 -30.31
C GLN A 473 -66.07 21.46 -30.97
N HIS A 474 -65.81 21.73 -32.25
CA HIS A 474 -64.64 21.22 -32.98
C HIS A 474 -63.30 21.72 -32.37
N ILE A 475 -63.23 23.00 -31.97
CA ILE A 475 -62.04 23.54 -31.29
C ILE A 475 -61.83 22.87 -29.93
N MET A 476 -62.91 22.56 -29.22
CA MET A 476 -62.82 21.85 -27.93
C MET A 476 -62.34 20.41 -28.10
N GLU A 477 -62.82 19.72 -29.12
CA GLU A 477 -62.46 18.33 -29.43
C GLU A 477 -61.01 18.18 -29.92
N GLU A 478 -60.52 19.07 -30.78
CA GLU A 478 -59.11 19.04 -31.23
C GLU A 478 -58.12 19.23 -30.06
N TYR A 479 -58.38 20.21 -29.20
CA TYR A 479 -57.46 20.56 -28.11
C TYR A 479 -57.65 19.72 -26.83
N GLN A 480 -58.76 18.95 -26.70
CA GLN A 480 -58.94 17.95 -25.64
C GLN A 480 -58.42 16.56 -25.99
N GLY A 481 -57.85 16.37 -27.19
CA GLY A 481 -57.31 15.08 -27.61
C GLY A 481 -58.37 14.12 -28.14
N GLY A 482 -59.38 14.64 -28.84
CA GLY A 482 -60.29 13.85 -29.67
C GLY A 482 -59.54 13.11 -30.79
N ILE A 483 -60.05 11.94 -31.16
CA ILE A 483 -59.42 10.93 -32.01
C ILE A 483 -58.75 11.54 -33.24
N SER A 484 -57.47 11.17 -33.41
CA SER A 484 -56.56 11.41 -34.55
C SER A 484 -55.63 12.61 -34.43
N ARG A 485 -54.34 12.29 -34.56
CA ARG A 485 -53.23 13.19 -34.92
C ARG A 485 -53.45 13.73 -36.34
N ALA A 486 -54.55 14.42 -36.60
CA ALA A 486 -54.89 14.98 -37.91
C ALA A 486 -54.20 16.34 -38.12
N ALA A 487 -52.87 16.35 -38.06
CA ALA A 487 -52.06 17.43 -38.59
C ALA A 487 -50.70 16.88 -39.06
N ALA A 488 -50.72 15.81 -39.84
CA ALA A 488 -49.64 15.45 -40.73
C ALA A 488 -50.17 15.57 -42.16
N GLY A 489 -49.69 16.60 -42.88
CA GLY A 489 -49.73 16.72 -44.34
C GLY A 489 -51.10 16.71 -45.01
N ARG A 490 -51.64 17.90 -45.31
CA ARG A 490 -52.31 18.06 -46.61
C ARG A 490 -51.19 18.29 -47.63
N GLU A 491 -50.90 17.24 -48.40
CA GLU A 491 -50.25 17.37 -49.70
C GLU A 491 -51.31 17.91 -50.68
N ASP A 492 -51.03 19.07 -51.23
CA ASP A 492 -51.40 19.41 -52.62
C ASP A 492 -50.27 18.94 -53.54
#